data_AF-A0A5J4PFK9-F1
#
_entry.id   AF-A0A5J4PFK9-F1
#
_cell.length_a   1.000
_cell.length_b   1.000
_cell.length_c   1.000
_cell.angle_alpha   90.00
_cell.angle_beta   90.00
_cell.angle_gamma   90.00
#
_symmetry.space_group_name_H-M   'P 1'
#
loop_
_entity.id
_entity.type
_entity.pdbx_description
1 polymer ?
#
loop_
_entity_poly.entity_id
_entity_poly.type
_entity_poly.pdbx_seq_one_letter_code
_entity_poly.pdbx_strand_id
1 'polypeptide(L)'
;ENPEALPPIDVDEPTMSMLFAINDSPFFGRDGKFVTSRHIHDRLMKELDKNLALHVEKGEEEGKWIVSGRGVLHLSVLIETMRREGYELQVGQPQVIFKTINGVKCEPVEELTVNVPEAYSSKIIDMITRRKGELSVMDNTGERVNMLFNMPSRGIIGLRTNVLTASAGEAIMAHRFKEYQPYKGEIERRTNGSIITLEAGTAFAYAIDKLQDRGRFFISPQDEVYAGQVVGEHLHENDLPVNVTKS
;
A
#
# COMPACT_ATOMS: atom_id res chain seq x y z
N GLU A 1 21.16 22.99 -41.92
CA GLU A 1 22.32 22.09 -41.73
C GLU A 1 22.94 22.18 -40.33
N ASN A 2 22.17 22.51 -39.28
CA ASN A 2 22.66 22.36 -37.90
C ASN A 2 21.43 22.11 -36.99
N PRO A 3 20.90 20.88 -36.95
CA PRO A 3 19.71 20.60 -36.14
C PRO A 3 20.07 20.73 -34.65
N GLU A 4 19.44 21.68 -33.96
CA GLU A 4 19.58 21.85 -32.52
C GLU A 4 18.76 20.78 -31.79
N ALA A 5 19.39 20.07 -30.87
CA ALA A 5 18.70 19.13 -30.01
C ALA A 5 17.75 19.90 -29.08
N LEU A 6 16.46 19.57 -29.13
CA LEU A 6 15.51 20.09 -28.15
C LEU A 6 15.88 19.59 -26.75
N PRO A 7 15.65 20.40 -25.70
CA PRO A 7 15.87 19.94 -24.34
C PRO A 7 15.00 18.70 -24.07
N PRO A 8 15.54 17.68 -23.40
CA PRO A 8 14.77 16.50 -23.06
C PRO A 8 13.60 16.89 -22.16
N ILE A 9 12.46 16.22 -22.35
CA ILE A 9 11.29 16.39 -21.48
C ILE A 9 11.65 15.77 -20.13
N ASP A 10 11.49 16.55 -19.06
CA ASP A 10 11.68 16.07 -17.70
C ASP A 10 10.56 15.07 -17.35
N VAL A 11 10.93 13.91 -16.84
CA VAL A 11 10.00 12.84 -16.49
C VAL A 11 9.84 12.83 -14.98
N ASP A 12 8.59 12.78 -14.51
CA ASP A 12 8.29 12.71 -13.08
C ASP A 12 9.07 11.57 -12.40
N GLU A 13 9.92 11.94 -11.45
CA GLU A 13 10.68 10.97 -10.66
C GLU A 13 9.75 10.12 -9.77
N PRO A 14 10.11 8.86 -9.49
CA PRO A 14 9.34 8.02 -8.58
C PRO A 14 9.40 8.58 -7.14
N THR A 15 8.28 8.47 -6.42
CA THR A 15 8.13 8.95 -5.04
C THR A 15 7.98 7.80 -4.05
N MET A 16 7.64 6.61 -4.54
CA MET A 16 7.41 5.41 -3.73
C MET A 16 8.09 4.20 -4.33
N SER A 17 8.55 3.31 -3.46
CA SER A 17 9.14 2.03 -3.82
C SER A 17 8.47 0.87 -3.10
N MET A 18 8.50 -0.31 -3.71
CA MET A 18 7.95 -1.53 -3.17
C MET A 18 8.82 -2.72 -3.59
N LEU A 19 9.04 -3.64 -2.66
CA LEU A 19 9.69 -4.91 -2.97
C LEU A 19 8.71 -5.78 -3.75
N PHE A 20 9.12 -6.27 -4.91
CA PHE A 20 8.45 -7.35 -5.64
C PHE A 20 9.34 -8.58 -5.51
N ALA A 21 8.76 -9.73 -5.19
CA ALA A 21 9.49 -10.96 -5.01
C ALA A 21 8.75 -12.13 -5.66
N ILE A 22 9.50 -13.17 -6.05
CA ILE A 22 8.89 -14.47 -6.37
C ILE A 22 8.06 -14.95 -5.17
N ASN A 23 6.96 -15.66 -5.43
CA ASN A 23 6.28 -16.34 -4.35
C ASN A 23 7.14 -17.51 -3.88
N ASP A 24 7.41 -17.60 -2.58
CA ASP A 24 8.10 -18.71 -1.93
C ASP A 24 7.23 -19.40 -0.87
N SER A 25 5.95 -19.06 -0.81
CA SER A 25 4.99 -19.67 0.11
C SER A 25 4.71 -21.14 -0.24
N PRO A 26 4.20 -21.94 0.71
CA PRO A 26 3.75 -23.31 0.46
C PRO A 26 2.66 -23.47 -0.63
N PHE A 27 2.01 -22.37 -1.03
CA PHE A 27 1.00 -22.36 -2.10
C PHE A 27 1.56 -21.92 -3.46
N PHE A 28 2.88 -21.82 -3.59
CA PHE A 28 3.55 -21.49 -4.84
C PHE A 28 3.02 -22.28 -6.04
N GLY A 29 2.59 -21.55 -7.08
CA GLY A 29 2.19 -22.11 -8.37
C GLY A 29 0.84 -22.83 -8.36
N ARG A 30 0.02 -22.65 -7.32
CA ARG A 30 -1.36 -23.18 -7.30
C ARG A 30 -2.32 -22.34 -8.14
N ASP A 31 -2.18 -21.01 -8.09
CA ASP A 31 -3.12 -20.07 -8.73
C ASP A 31 -2.50 -19.36 -9.96
N GLY A 32 -1.19 -19.16 -9.98
CA GLY A 32 -0.46 -18.49 -11.04
C GLY A 32 0.10 -19.41 -12.12
N LYS A 33 0.13 -18.90 -13.35
CA LYS A 33 0.85 -19.51 -14.49
C LYS A 33 2.30 -19.03 -14.57
N PHE A 34 2.53 -17.76 -14.20
CA PHE A 34 3.83 -17.10 -14.33
C PHE A 34 4.43 -16.83 -12.95
N VAL A 35 5.23 -17.78 -12.46
CA VAL A 35 5.72 -17.79 -11.07
C VAL A 35 7.24 -17.68 -10.92
N THR A 36 7.99 -17.80 -12.03
CA THR A 36 9.45 -17.85 -12.00
C THR A 36 10.06 -16.45 -12.03
N SER A 37 11.27 -16.34 -11.48
CA SER A 37 12.03 -15.08 -11.47
C SER A 37 12.18 -14.47 -12.87
N ARG A 38 12.44 -15.31 -13.87
CA ARG A 38 12.54 -14.90 -15.27
C ARG A 38 11.23 -14.29 -15.80
N HIS A 39 10.08 -14.91 -15.55
CA HIS A 39 8.81 -14.38 -16.02
C HIS A 39 8.53 -13.00 -15.41
N ILE A 40 8.74 -12.84 -14.10
CA ILE A 40 8.53 -11.56 -13.41
C ILE A 40 9.50 -10.50 -13.97
N HIS A 41 10.78 -10.81 -14.08
CA HIS A 41 11.78 -9.91 -14.64
C HIS A 41 11.41 -9.46 -16.06
N ASP A 42 11.10 -10.39 -16.97
CA ASP A 42 10.75 -10.08 -18.35
C ASP A 42 9.48 -9.22 -18.42
N ARG A 43 8.53 -9.42 -17.51
CA ARG A 43 7.32 -8.60 -17.42
C ARG A 43 7.57 -7.19 -16.91
N LEU A 44 8.45 -7.02 -15.93
CA LEU A 44 8.86 -5.73 -15.41
C LEU A 44 9.65 -4.93 -16.47
N MET A 45 10.56 -5.58 -17.20
CA MET A 45 11.29 -4.93 -18.29
C MET A 45 10.36 -4.46 -19.41
N LYS A 46 9.36 -5.28 -19.79
CA LYS A 46 8.31 -4.88 -20.74
C LYS A 46 7.47 -3.69 -20.27
N GLU A 47 7.35 -3.48 -18.96
CA GLU A 47 6.65 -2.32 -18.42
C GLU A 47 7.49 -1.04 -18.56
N LEU A 48 8.81 -1.13 -18.36
CA LEU A 48 9.73 -0.01 -18.52
C LEU A 48 9.71 0.57 -19.95
N ASP A 49 9.51 -0.29 -20.96
CA ASP A 49 9.38 0.15 -22.36
C ASP A 49 8.20 1.10 -22.61
N LYS A 50 7.18 1.06 -21.74
CA LYS A 50 5.93 1.83 -21.88
C LYS A 50 5.79 2.93 -20.83
N ASN A 51 6.41 2.74 -19.67
CA ASN A 51 6.11 3.51 -18.47
C ASN A 51 7.36 4.24 -17.98
N LEU A 52 7.52 5.47 -18.47
CA LEU A 52 8.69 6.32 -18.20
C LEU A 52 8.86 6.64 -16.70
N ALA A 53 7.80 6.59 -15.91
CA ALA A 53 7.84 6.92 -14.49
C ALA A 53 8.09 5.70 -13.59
N LEU A 54 8.21 4.50 -14.17
CA LEU A 54 8.54 3.29 -13.44
C LEU A 54 10.05 3.07 -13.46
N HIS A 55 10.61 2.73 -12.31
CA HIS A 55 12.01 2.34 -12.18
C HIS A 55 12.05 0.95 -11.54
N VAL A 56 12.90 0.07 -12.05
CA VAL A 56 13.04 -1.30 -11.55
C VAL A 56 14.51 -1.58 -11.31
N GLU A 57 14.84 -1.88 -10.07
CA GLU A 57 16.18 -2.28 -9.65
C GLU A 57 16.15 -3.73 -9.18
N LYS A 58 17.22 -4.49 -9.46
CA LYS A 58 17.36 -5.83 -8.89
C LYS A 58 17.69 -5.71 -7.40
N GLY A 59 17.01 -6.51 -6.58
CA GLY A 59 17.30 -6.62 -5.16
C GLY A 59 18.62 -7.33 -4.90
N GLU A 60 19.02 -7.37 -3.62
CA GLU A 60 20.26 -8.05 -3.18
C GLU A 60 20.22 -9.56 -3.43
N GLU A 61 19.04 -10.16 -3.32
CA GLU A 61 18.82 -11.59 -3.55
C GLU A 61 18.16 -11.85 -4.91
N GLU A 62 18.43 -13.03 -5.46
CA GLU A 62 17.78 -13.47 -6.69
C GLU A 62 16.26 -13.60 -6.51
N GLY A 63 15.49 -13.17 -7.51
CA GLY A 63 14.04 -13.22 -7.45
C GLY A 63 13.40 -12.08 -6.65
N LYS A 64 14.16 -11.02 -6.32
CA LYS A 64 13.67 -9.80 -5.67
C LYS A 64 13.98 -8.58 -6.53
N TRP A 65 13.06 -7.62 -6.55
CA TRP A 65 13.18 -6.33 -7.26
C TRP A 65 12.64 -5.20 -6.41
N ILE A 66 13.33 -4.06 -6.44
CA ILE A 66 12.79 -2.81 -5.92
C ILE A 66 12.12 -2.10 -7.09
N VAL A 67 10.80 -2.02 -7.03
CA VAL A 67 9.97 -1.37 -8.06
C VAL A 67 9.50 -0.03 -7.53
N SER A 68 9.88 1.03 -8.21
CA SER A 68 9.64 2.42 -7.83
C SER A 68 8.73 3.10 -8.84
N GLY A 69 7.78 3.90 -8.35
CA GLY A 69 6.81 4.61 -9.18
C GLY A 69 6.26 5.88 -8.51
N ARG A 70 5.35 6.57 -9.22
CA ARG A 70 4.77 7.86 -8.79
C ARG A 70 3.89 7.84 -7.53
N GLY A 71 3.54 6.67 -7.02
CA GLY A 71 2.69 6.52 -5.84
C GLY A 71 2.13 5.11 -5.68
N VAL A 72 1.41 4.87 -4.58
CA VAL A 72 0.83 3.55 -4.28
C VAL A 72 -0.10 3.07 -5.40
N LEU A 73 -0.99 3.94 -5.88
CA LEU A 73 -1.96 3.57 -6.91
C LEU A 73 -1.28 3.11 -8.21
N HIS A 74 -0.18 3.75 -8.59
CA HIS A 74 0.59 3.38 -9.77
C HIS A 74 1.10 1.93 -9.68
N LEU A 75 1.70 1.58 -8.54
CA LEU A 75 2.22 0.23 -8.29
C LEU A 75 1.07 -0.80 -8.12
N SER A 76 -0.02 -0.42 -7.46
CA SER A 76 -1.21 -1.28 -7.33
C SER A 76 -1.81 -1.65 -8.69
N VAL A 77 -1.86 -0.72 -9.64
CA VAL A 77 -2.37 -1.00 -11.00
C VAL A 77 -1.47 -2.00 -11.72
N LEU A 78 -0.15 -1.87 -11.61
CA LEU A 78 0.80 -2.84 -12.18
C LEU A 78 0.59 -4.23 -11.59
N ILE A 79 0.51 -4.34 -10.26
CA ILE A 79 0.29 -5.62 -9.56
C ILE A 79 -1.04 -6.26 -9.98
N GLU A 80 -2.13 -5.49 -10.00
CA GLU A 80 -3.45 -6.01 -10.40
C GLU A 80 -3.47 -6.44 -11.87
N THR A 81 -2.76 -5.72 -12.74
CA THR A 81 -2.63 -6.09 -14.15
C THR A 81 -1.86 -7.40 -14.28
N MET A 82 -0.71 -7.53 -13.60
CA MET A 82 0.06 -8.77 -13.55
C MET A 82 -0.76 -9.94 -12.99
N ARG A 83 -1.55 -9.71 -11.93
CA ARG A 83 -2.44 -10.73 -11.36
C ARG A 83 -3.47 -11.22 -12.38
N ARG A 84 -4.09 -10.31 -13.16
CA ARG A 84 -5.04 -10.65 -14.24
C ARG A 84 -4.37 -11.37 -15.42
N GLU A 85 -3.10 -11.07 -15.68
CA GLU A 85 -2.29 -11.78 -16.67
C GLU A 85 -1.88 -13.20 -16.18
N GLY A 86 -2.10 -13.53 -14.91
CA GLY A 86 -1.79 -14.85 -14.32
C GLY A 86 -0.42 -14.95 -13.67
N TYR A 87 0.20 -13.82 -13.31
CA TYR A 87 1.41 -13.79 -12.49
C TYR A 87 1.08 -14.02 -11.02
N GLU A 88 2.00 -14.69 -10.34
CA GLU A 88 1.97 -14.89 -8.89
C GLU A 88 3.28 -14.36 -8.33
N LEU A 89 3.16 -13.39 -7.42
CA LEU A 89 4.29 -12.70 -6.81
C LEU A 89 3.93 -12.28 -5.39
N GLN A 90 4.96 -12.06 -4.60
CA GLN A 90 4.86 -11.42 -3.29
C GLN A 90 5.24 -9.94 -3.43
N VAL A 91 4.63 -9.11 -2.59
CA VAL A 91 4.92 -7.68 -2.54
C VAL A 91 5.17 -7.24 -1.10
N GLY A 92 6.18 -6.39 -0.91
CA GLY A 92 6.48 -5.77 0.37
C GLY A 92 5.60 -4.55 0.66
N GLN A 93 5.74 -4.00 1.87
CA GLN A 93 5.07 -2.75 2.22
C GLN A 93 5.63 -1.59 1.37
N PRO A 94 4.78 -0.74 0.76
CA PRO A 94 5.25 0.44 0.04
C PRO A 94 5.99 1.39 0.99
N GLN A 95 7.15 1.87 0.58
CA GLN A 95 7.95 2.86 1.29
C GLN A 95 8.08 4.14 0.46
N VAL A 96 8.22 5.27 1.14
CA VAL A 96 8.54 6.54 0.48
C VAL A 96 10.02 6.61 0.15
N ILE A 97 10.36 7.25 -0.97
CA ILE A 97 11.74 7.49 -1.36
C ILE A 97 12.20 8.79 -0.71
N PHE A 98 13.05 8.70 0.30
CA PHE A 98 13.69 9.87 0.92
C PHE A 98 14.78 10.45 0.03
N LYS A 99 14.94 11.77 0.06
CA LYS A 99 16.03 12.48 -0.64
C LYS A 99 16.79 13.36 0.33
N THR A 100 18.07 13.56 0.09
CA THR A 100 18.87 14.55 0.83
C THR A 100 18.99 15.79 -0.04
N ILE A 101 18.32 16.88 0.35
CA ILE A 101 18.34 18.16 -0.36
C ILE A 101 19.03 19.18 0.54
N ASN A 102 20.14 19.77 0.09
CA ASN A 102 20.93 20.72 0.87
C ASN A 102 21.33 20.21 2.27
N GLY A 103 21.68 18.91 2.37
CA GLY A 103 22.06 18.28 3.64
C GLY A 103 20.89 17.92 4.57
N VAL A 104 19.64 18.20 4.18
CA VAL A 104 18.43 17.90 4.95
C VAL A 104 17.73 16.67 4.37
N LYS A 105 17.31 15.74 5.24
CA LYS A 105 16.47 14.60 4.86
C LYS A 105 15.06 15.09 4.55
N CYS A 106 14.63 14.91 3.32
CA CYS A 106 13.34 15.30 2.80
C CYS A 106 12.50 14.07 2.41
N GLU A 107 11.18 14.20 2.54
CA GLU A 107 10.20 13.19 2.13
C GLU A 107 9.20 13.80 1.13
N PRO A 108 8.58 12.99 0.26
CA PRO A 108 7.60 13.48 -0.71
C PRO A 108 6.30 13.89 -0.01
N VAL A 109 5.85 15.10 -0.27
CA VAL A 109 4.59 15.67 0.21
C VAL A 109 3.59 15.76 -0.93
N GLU A 110 2.35 15.42 -0.61
CA GLU A 110 1.23 15.43 -1.53
C GLU A 110 0.16 16.42 -1.07
N GLU A 111 -0.54 16.97 -2.05
CA GLU A 111 -1.76 17.72 -1.85
C GLU A 111 -2.93 16.73 -1.86
N LEU A 112 -3.62 16.58 -0.73
CA LEU A 112 -4.78 15.72 -0.56
C LEU A 112 -6.04 16.59 -0.56
N THR A 113 -6.96 16.33 -1.48
CA THR A 113 -8.31 16.89 -1.49
C THR A 113 -9.30 15.87 -0.95
N VAL A 114 -10.10 16.29 0.03
CA VAL A 114 -11.20 15.49 0.55
C VAL A 114 -12.50 16.29 0.50
N ASN A 115 -13.51 15.71 -0.11
CA ASN A 115 -14.86 16.24 -0.12
C ASN A 115 -15.79 15.26 0.59
N VAL A 116 -16.49 15.72 1.62
CA VAL A 116 -17.26 14.86 2.54
C VAL A 116 -18.44 15.64 3.14
N PRO A 117 -19.55 15.00 3.54
CA PRO A 117 -20.60 15.67 4.31
C PRO A 117 -20.06 16.33 5.58
N GLU A 118 -20.64 17.48 5.95
CA GLU A 118 -20.20 18.27 7.12
C GLU A 118 -20.15 17.43 8.41
N ALA A 119 -21.11 16.52 8.60
CA ALA A 119 -21.21 15.63 9.76
C ALA A 119 -19.97 14.75 9.99
N TYR A 120 -19.18 14.44 8.95
CA TYR A 120 -17.97 13.63 9.06
C TYR A 120 -16.68 14.45 9.03
N SER A 121 -16.75 15.74 8.68
CA SER A 121 -15.57 16.59 8.41
C SER A 121 -14.56 16.61 9.57
N SER A 122 -15.02 16.83 10.81
CA SER A 122 -14.14 16.89 11.98
C SER A 122 -13.39 15.58 12.24
N LYS A 123 -14.05 14.44 12.03
CA LYS A 123 -13.44 13.11 12.18
C LYS A 123 -12.37 12.87 11.12
N ILE A 124 -12.63 13.26 9.88
CA ILE A 124 -11.66 13.15 8.78
C ILE A 124 -10.45 14.05 9.02
N ILE A 125 -10.65 15.28 9.50
CA ILE A 125 -9.55 16.19 9.87
C ILE A 125 -8.65 15.54 10.93
N ASP A 126 -9.20 15.05 12.04
CA ASP A 126 -8.42 14.40 13.10
C ASP A 126 -7.59 13.22 12.56
N MET A 127 -8.22 12.37 11.74
CA MET A 127 -7.54 11.22 11.12
C MET A 127 -6.35 11.62 10.23
N ILE A 128 -6.48 12.72 9.46
CA ILE A 128 -5.43 13.21 8.57
C ILE A 128 -4.33 13.92 9.38
N THR A 129 -4.69 14.71 10.39
CA THR A 129 -3.74 15.42 11.24
C THR A 129 -2.86 14.47 12.06
N ARG A 130 -3.41 13.38 12.59
CA ARG A 130 -2.61 12.31 13.25
C ARG A 130 -1.54 11.71 12.33
N ARG A 131 -1.77 11.77 11.02
CA ARG A 131 -0.84 11.32 9.96
C ARG A 131 0.02 12.45 9.39
N LYS A 132 0.22 13.53 10.16
CA LYS A 132 1.02 14.71 9.83
C LYS A 132 0.49 15.51 8.63
N GLY A 133 -0.81 15.42 8.35
CA GLY A 133 -1.46 16.26 7.38
C GLY A 133 -1.86 17.62 7.96
N GLU A 134 -1.57 18.68 7.21
CA GLU A 134 -1.86 20.06 7.56
C GLU A 134 -3.00 20.56 6.70
N LEU A 135 -4.10 20.97 7.33
CA LEU A 135 -5.22 21.61 6.65
C LEU A 135 -4.79 22.98 6.14
N SER A 136 -5.05 23.25 4.88
CA SER A 136 -4.66 24.52 4.22
C SER A 136 -5.87 25.31 3.74
N VAL A 137 -6.88 24.64 3.18
CA VAL A 137 -8.13 25.26 2.74
C VAL A 137 -9.30 24.42 3.20
N MET A 138 -10.34 25.09 3.67
CA MET A 138 -11.63 24.50 4.01
C MET A 138 -12.72 25.38 3.42
N ASP A 139 -13.51 24.83 2.52
CA ASP A 139 -14.61 25.51 1.86
C ASP A 139 -15.91 24.76 2.11
N ASN A 140 -16.88 25.44 2.72
CA ASN A 140 -18.16 24.85 3.07
C ASN A 140 -19.20 25.24 2.02
N THR A 141 -19.66 24.23 1.27
CA THR A 141 -20.67 24.39 0.21
C THR A 141 -22.11 24.18 0.72
N GLY A 142 -22.30 24.09 2.04
CA GLY A 142 -23.57 23.84 2.72
C GLY A 142 -23.72 22.38 3.12
N GLU A 143 -24.00 21.50 2.15
CA GLU A 143 -24.18 20.06 2.44
C GLU A 143 -22.85 19.30 2.56
N ARG A 144 -21.79 19.81 1.92
CA ARG A 144 -20.49 19.16 1.83
C ARG A 144 -19.37 20.16 2.07
N VAL A 145 -18.29 19.67 2.64
CA VAL A 145 -17.08 20.44 2.90
C VAL A 145 -15.96 19.94 1.98
N ASN A 146 -15.35 20.86 1.25
CA ASN A 146 -14.12 20.65 0.49
C ASN A 146 -12.93 21.03 1.37
N MET A 147 -12.03 20.08 1.60
CA MET A 147 -10.84 20.27 2.42
C MET A 147 -9.59 19.95 1.61
N LEU A 148 -8.58 20.81 1.71
CA LEU A 148 -7.29 20.63 1.06
C LEU A 148 -6.20 20.54 2.12
N PHE A 149 -5.43 19.46 2.09
CA PHE A 149 -4.37 19.17 3.04
C PHE A 149 -3.03 19.05 2.32
N ASN A 150 -1.96 19.46 2.98
CA ASN A 150 -0.60 19.09 2.61
C ASN A 150 -0.13 18.00 3.57
N MET A 151 0.23 16.82 3.06
CA MET A 151 0.62 15.71 3.93
C MET A 151 1.72 14.85 3.32
N PRO A 152 2.58 14.22 4.14
CA PRO A 152 3.61 13.32 3.62
C PRO A 152 2.95 12.10 2.97
N SER A 153 3.51 11.63 1.86
CA SER A 153 3.01 10.47 1.11
C SER A 153 2.89 9.22 2.00
N ARG A 154 3.80 9.10 2.99
CA ARG A 154 3.78 8.03 4.01
C ARG A 154 2.50 8.02 4.84
N GLY A 155 1.92 9.18 5.13
CA GLY A 155 0.65 9.30 5.84
C GLY A 155 -0.56 8.88 5.00
N ILE A 156 -0.48 8.97 3.67
CA ILE A 156 -1.57 8.58 2.75
C ILE A 156 -1.72 7.06 2.67
N ILE A 157 -0.65 6.30 2.91
CA ILE A 157 -0.65 4.83 2.84
C ILE A 157 -1.72 4.26 3.80
N GLY A 158 -2.71 3.57 3.22
CA GLY A 158 -3.84 2.98 3.95
C GLY A 158 -4.90 3.98 4.44
N LEU A 159 -4.74 5.29 4.21
CA LEU A 159 -5.68 6.32 4.66
C LEU A 159 -7.04 6.18 3.97
N ARG A 160 -7.06 5.89 2.66
CA ARG A 160 -8.28 5.79 1.84
C ARG A 160 -9.33 4.87 2.47
N THR A 161 -8.95 3.67 2.88
CA THR A 161 -9.88 2.68 3.47
C THR A 161 -10.48 3.17 4.78
N ASN A 162 -9.67 3.83 5.61
CA ASN A 162 -10.12 4.38 6.88
C ASN A 162 -11.07 5.56 6.67
N VAL A 163 -10.76 6.46 5.74
CA VAL A 163 -11.61 7.61 5.38
C VAL A 163 -12.95 7.14 4.83
N LEU A 164 -12.98 6.16 3.93
CA LEU A 164 -14.21 5.59 3.39
C LEU A 164 -15.05 4.93 4.49
N THR A 165 -14.42 4.12 5.36
CA THR A 165 -15.12 3.52 6.51
C THR A 165 -15.69 4.57 7.45
N ALA A 166 -14.92 5.62 7.77
CA ALA A 166 -15.32 6.67 8.70
C ALA A 166 -16.44 7.57 8.17
N SER A 167 -16.60 7.66 6.85
CA SER A 167 -17.60 8.47 6.14
C SER A 167 -18.73 7.65 5.54
N ALA A 168 -18.87 6.36 5.92
CA ALA A 168 -19.86 5.43 5.35
C ALA A 168 -19.82 5.35 3.80
N GLY A 169 -18.65 5.57 3.20
CA GLY A 169 -18.44 5.56 1.75
C GLY A 169 -18.71 6.88 1.03
N GLU A 170 -19.12 7.93 1.73
CA GLU A 170 -19.50 9.21 1.10
C GLU A 170 -18.33 10.16 0.80
N ALA A 171 -17.14 9.88 1.35
CA ALA A 171 -15.96 10.70 1.10
C ALA A 171 -15.41 10.51 -0.32
N ILE A 172 -15.16 11.63 -0.99
CA ILE A 172 -14.42 11.68 -2.25
C ILE A 172 -13.01 12.16 -1.92
N MET A 173 -12.02 11.36 -2.32
CA MET A 173 -10.62 11.60 -1.99
C MET A 173 -9.75 11.55 -3.25
N ALA A 174 -8.95 12.58 -3.47
CA ALA A 174 -7.95 12.66 -4.52
C ALA A 174 -6.66 13.22 -3.94
N HIS A 175 -5.52 12.79 -4.45
CA HIS A 175 -4.24 13.34 -4.06
C HIS A 175 -3.30 13.43 -5.26
N ARG A 176 -2.33 14.34 -5.18
CA ARG A 176 -1.27 14.48 -6.18
C ARG A 176 0.03 14.87 -5.48
N PHE A 177 1.14 14.41 -6.04
CA PHE A 177 2.46 14.87 -5.63
C PHE A 177 2.56 16.39 -5.78
N LYS A 178 3.14 17.03 -4.76
CA LYS A 178 3.35 18.47 -4.73
C LYS A 178 4.84 18.78 -4.83
N GLU A 179 5.61 18.33 -3.85
CA GLU A 179 7.05 18.60 -3.75
C GLU A 179 7.72 17.74 -2.68
N TYR A 180 9.05 17.81 -2.59
CA TYR A 180 9.80 17.29 -1.44
C TYR A 180 9.92 18.35 -0.34
N GLN A 181 9.59 17.98 0.90
CA GLN A 181 9.74 18.85 2.06
C GLN A 181 10.58 18.17 3.15
N PRO A 182 11.16 18.92 4.11
CA PRO A 182 11.85 18.34 5.25
C PRO A 182 11.00 17.30 5.98
N TYR A 183 11.64 16.23 6.46
CA TYR A 183 10.98 15.13 7.15
C TYR A 183 10.07 15.62 8.30
N LYS A 184 8.78 15.27 8.25
CA LYS A 184 7.75 15.73 9.21
C LYS A 184 7.70 14.90 10.51
N GLY A 185 8.68 14.03 10.72
CA GLY A 185 8.80 13.18 11.91
C GLY A 185 8.06 11.85 11.81
N GLU A 186 8.12 11.07 12.88
CA GLU A 186 7.50 9.75 12.93
C GLU A 186 5.97 9.82 12.85
N ILE A 187 5.39 8.83 12.18
CA ILE A 187 3.94 8.62 12.08
C ILE A 187 3.67 7.31 12.81
N GLU A 188 2.80 7.35 13.82
CA GLU A 188 2.38 6.15 14.55
C GLU A 188 1.77 5.15 13.56
N ARG A 189 2.31 3.93 13.57
CA ARG A 189 1.84 2.83 12.74
C ARG A 189 0.72 2.07 13.45
N ARG A 190 0.18 1.05 12.78
CA ARG A 190 -0.92 0.20 13.26
C ARG A 190 -0.67 -0.27 14.71
N THR A 191 -1.71 -0.23 15.53
CA THR A 191 -1.72 -0.70 16.92
C THR A 191 -2.14 -2.16 17.06
N ASN A 192 -2.49 -2.84 15.97
CA ASN A 192 -3.01 -4.21 16.00
C ASN A 192 -1.97 -5.21 15.50
N GLY A 193 -1.80 -6.30 16.26
CA GLY A 193 -0.99 -7.45 15.88
C GLY A 193 -1.69 -8.35 14.86
N SER A 194 -0.96 -9.33 14.35
CA SER A 194 -1.44 -10.30 13.38
C SER A 194 -1.85 -11.60 14.07
N ILE A 195 -2.95 -12.21 13.61
CA ILE A 195 -3.28 -13.59 13.95
C ILE A 195 -2.62 -14.49 12.92
N ILE A 196 -1.73 -15.37 13.35
CA ILE A 196 -0.84 -16.17 12.48
C ILE A 196 -1.16 -17.65 12.67
N THR A 197 -1.38 -18.40 11.60
CA THR A 197 -1.60 -19.85 11.73
C THR A 197 -0.29 -20.61 11.97
N LEU A 198 -0.33 -21.56 12.90
CA LEU A 198 0.79 -22.43 13.25
C LEU A 198 0.97 -23.61 12.30
N GLU A 199 -0.13 -24.10 11.72
CA GLU A 199 -0.18 -25.34 10.95
C GLU A 199 -0.86 -25.09 9.59
N ALA A 200 -0.50 -25.93 8.62
CA ALA A 200 -1.16 -25.98 7.33
C ALA A 200 -2.36 -26.93 7.36
N GLY A 201 -3.39 -26.63 6.58
CA GLY A 201 -4.58 -27.45 6.44
C GLY A 201 -5.85 -26.62 6.23
N THR A 202 -6.99 -27.28 6.31
CA THR A 202 -8.30 -26.64 6.13
C THR A 202 -8.77 -25.96 7.41
N ALA A 203 -9.23 -24.71 7.30
CA ALA A 203 -9.76 -23.97 8.45
C ALA A 203 -11.13 -24.50 8.90
N PHE A 204 -11.28 -24.87 10.17
CA PHE A 204 -12.55 -25.34 10.72
C PHE A 204 -13.38 -24.21 11.35
N ALA A 205 -14.68 -24.21 11.08
CA ALA A 205 -15.62 -23.22 11.64
C ALA A 205 -15.54 -23.15 13.18
N TYR A 206 -15.41 -24.31 13.84
CA TYR A 206 -15.30 -24.39 15.30
C TYR A 206 -14.04 -23.71 15.85
N ALA A 207 -12.90 -23.86 15.18
CA ALA A 207 -11.66 -23.20 15.58
C ALA A 207 -11.76 -21.69 15.44
N ILE A 208 -12.33 -21.23 14.31
CA ILE A 208 -12.54 -19.80 14.04
C ILE A 208 -13.48 -19.22 15.10
N ASP A 209 -14.65 -19.83 15.32
CA ASP A 209 -15.67 -19.40 16.28
C ASP A 209 -15.09 -19.24 17.70
N LYS A 210 -14.32 -20.22 18.17
CA LYS A 210 -13.63 -20.19 19.46
C LYS A 210 -12.62 -19.06 19.63
N LEU A 211 -12.08 -18.54 18.52
CA LEU A 211 -11.04 -17.52 18.51
C LEU A 211 -11.58 -16.14 18.09
N GLN A 212 -12.87 -16.02 17.76
CA GLN A 212 -13.48 -14.74 17.34
C GLN A 212 -13.37 -13.66 18.41
N ASP A 213 -13.30 -14.04 19.69
CA ASP A 213 -13.06 -13.11 20.81
C ASP A 213 -11.65 -12.49 20.78
N ARG A 214 -10.70 -13.07 20.03
CA ARG A 214 -9.32 -12.59 19.91
C ARG A 214 -9.16 -11.55 18.81
N GLY A 215 -10.07 -11.49 17.85
CA GLY A 215 -9.97 -10.52 16.77
C GLY A 215 -10.76 -10.89 15.53
N ARG A 216 -10.40 -10.26 14.42
CA ARG A 216 -11.14 -10.37 13.16
C ARG A 216 -10.37 -11.25 12.17
N PHE A 217 -10.95 -12.38 11.79
CA PHE A 217 -10.37 -13.28 10.80
C PHE A 217 -10.59 -12.77 9.36
N PHE A 218 -9.62 -13.06 8.49
CA PHE A 218 -9.63 -12.82 7.05
C PHE A 218 -10.01 -14.07 6.24
N ILE A 219 -9.98 -15.23 6.89
CA ILE A 219 -10.34 -16.52 6.32
C ILE A 219 -11.78 -16.91 6.69
N SER A 220 -12.37 -17.75 5.85
CA SER A 220 -13.66 -18.41 6.07
C SER A 220 -13.45 -19.89 6.43
N PRO A 221 -14.45 -20.56 7.01
CA PRO A 221 -14.41 -22.02 7.13
C PRO A 221 -14.19 -22.67 5.76
N GLN A 222 -13.40 -23.74 5.74
CA GLN A 222 -12.96 -24.49 4.54
C GLN A 222 -11.86 -23.83 3.71
N ASP A 223 -11.39 -22.63 4.06
CA ASP A 223 -10.22 -22.06 3.42
C ASP A 223 -8.96 -22.90 3.76
N GLU A 224 -8.15 -23.17 2.74
CA GLU A 224 -6.83 -23.78 2.92
C GLU A 224 -5.85 -22.73 3.45
N VAL A 225 -5.15 -23.07 4.54
CA VAL A 225 -4.13 -22.21 5.15
C VAL A 225 -2.78 -22.91 5.23
N TYR A 226 -1.70 -22.14 5.39
CA TYR A 226 -0.35 -22.67 5.60
C TYR A 226 0.36 -21.99 6.78
N ALA A 227 1.27 -22.72 7.43
CA ALA A 227 2.02 -22.22 8.59
C ALA A 227 2.73 -20.88 8.30
N GLY A 228 2.54 -19.89 9.16
CA GLY A 228 3.06 -18.54 9.00
C GLY A 228 2.15 -17.58 8.21
N GLN A 229 1.03 -18.06 7.66
CA GLN A 229 0.04 -17.19 7.01
C GLN A 229 -0.69 -16.33 8.04
N VAL A 230 -0.81 -15.03 7.75
CA VAL A 230 -1.66 -14.11 8.53
C VAL A 230 -3.12 -14.39 8.17
N VAL A 231 -3.88 -14.87 9.14
CA VAL A 231 -5.29 -15.28 8.99
C VAL A 231 -6.27 -14.32 9.66
N GLY A 232 -5.78 -13.26 10.31
CA GLY A 232 -6.62 -12.24 10.94
C GLY A 232 -5.86 -11.08 11.57
N GLU A 233 -6.62 -10.14 12.13
CA GLU A 233 -6.17 -9.00 12.91
C GLU A 233 -6.47 -9.24 14.40
N HIS A 234 -5.45 -9.12 15.25
CA HIS A 234 -5.56 -9.28 16.70
C HIS A 234 -6.02 -7.98 17.35
N LEU A 235 -6.80 -8.09 18.43
CA LEU A 235 -7.27 -6.93 19.20
C LEU A 235 -6.14 -6.17 19.92
N HIS A 236 -5.04 -6.85 20.24
CA HIS A 236 -3.88 -6.26 20.93
C HIS A 236 -2.69 -6.12 19.97
N GLU A 237 -1.67 -5.37 20.38
CA GLU A 237 -0.52 -5.03 19.53
C GLU A 237 0.40 -6.22 19.22
N ASN A 238 0.41 -7.23 20.09
CA ASN A 238 1.26 -8.41 19.91
C ASN A 238 0.66 -9.39 18.90
N ASP A 239 1.53 -10.11 18.18
CA ASP A 239 1.07 -11.20 17.31
C ASP A 239 0.55 -12.38 18.12
N LEU A 240 -0.45 -13.06 17.56
CA LEU A 240 -1.11 -14.21 18.18
C LEU A 240 -0.98 -15.44 17.27
N PRO A 241 -0.09 -16.39 17.59
CA PRO A 241 -0.06 -17.68 16.92
C PRO A 241 -1.27 -18.52 17.34
N VAL A 242 -2.04 -19.00 16.37
CA VAL A 242 -3.23 -19.83 16.58
C VAL A 242 -3.21 -21.07 15.71
N ASN A 243 -4.03 -22.04 16.06
CA ASN A 243 -4.31 -23.19 15.21
C ASN A 243 -5.78 -23.14 14.78
N VAL A 244 -6.01 -22.92 13.48
CA VAL A 244 -7.35 -22.89 12.87
C VAL A 244 -7.75 -24.21 12.21
N THR A 245 -6.86 -25.21 12.25
CA THR A 245 -7.01 -26.53 11.60
C THR A 245 -7.42 -27.64 12.57
N LYS A 246 -7.74 -27.30 13.83
CA LYS A 246 -8.22 -28.24 14.85
C LYS A 246 -9.73 -28.14 15.04
N SER A 247 -10.42 -29.28 14.94
CA SER A 247 -11.83 -29.44 15.32
C SER A 247 -12.02 -29.54 16.83
#